data_AF-A0AAV7BN11-F1
#
_entry.id   AF-A0AAV7BN11-F1
#
_cell.length_a   1.000
_cell.length_b   1.000
_cell.length_c   1.000
_cell.angle_alpha   90.00
_cell.angle_beta   90.00
_cell.angle_gamma   90.00
#
_symmetry.space_group_name_H-M   'P 1'
#
loop_
_entity.id
_entity.type
_entity.pdbx_description
1 polymer ?
#
loop_
_entity_poly.entity_id
_entity_poly.type
_entity_poly.pdbx_seq_one_letter_code
_entity_poly.pdbx_strand_id
1 'polypeptide(L)'
;MDINGAHAVASILKKILDWKVLLDLAYLLSNMKAFLCLGFLLCLYLVSEAKVYTQCELYRIFKETGLAGYHGYSAANWICLAYYESRYNTEAVNNNGPSRDYGIFQINSKWWCNDGKTAGAVDACHISCQSLLNDNIYDDIECAKRVVRDPNGISAWVAWRNHCKGHDLSRFTAGC
;
A
#
# COMPACT_ATOMS: atom_id res chain seq x y z
N MET A 1 36.95 20.11 46.87
CA MET A 1 35.49 20.21 46.67
C MET A 1 35.26 20.79 45.28
N ASP A 2 34.54 20.04 44.45
CA ASP A 2 34.66 20.04 42.99
C ASP A 2 33.81 21.15 42.34
N ILE A 3 34.48 22.13 41.74
CA ILE A 3 33.88 23.36 41.18
C ILE A 3 33.23 23.08 39.80
N ASN A 4 33.55 21.93 39.20
CA ASN A 4 33.03 21.53 37.89
C ASN A 4 31.56 21.08 37.92
N GLY A 5 31.08 20.54 39.05
CA GLY A 5 29.70 20.09 39.19
C GLY A 5 28.68 21.23 39.20
N ALA A 6 29.00 22.35 39.84
CA ALA A 6 28.09 23.50 39.94
C ALA A 6 27.83 24.19 38.58
N HIS A 7 28.85 24.25 37.72
CA HIS A 7 28.73 24.81 36.38
C HIS A 7 27.87 23.94 35.45
N ALA A 8 27.98 22.61 35.54
CA ALA A 8 27.15 21.68 34.77
C ALA A 8 25.67 21.77 35.17
N VAL A 9 25.39 21.84 36.48
CA VAL A 9 24.01 21.97 37.00
C VAL A 9 23.37 23.30 36.61
N ALA A 10 24.12 24.41 36.65
CA ALA A 10 23.61 25.72 36.21
C ALA A 10 23.33 25.78 34.69
N SER A 11 24.11 25.07 33.87
CA SER A 11 23.88 24.96 32.43
C SER A 11 22.63 24.13 32.10
N ILE A 12 22.42 23.04 32.82
CA ILE A 12 21.22 22.20 32.70
C ILE A 12 19.97 22.95 33.19
N LEU A 13 20.05 23.65 34.32
CA LEU A 13 18.96 24.49 34.82
C LEU A 13 18.60 25.63 33.86
N LYS A 14 19.58 26.28 33.23
CA LYS A 14 19.33 27.29 32.18
C LYS A 14 18.65 26.72 30.93
N LYS A 15 18.89 25.44 30.60
CA LYS A 15 18.19 24.76 29.49
C LYS A 15 16.76 24.35 29.86
N ILE A 16 16.49 24.01 31.13
CA ILE A 16 15.17 23.60 31.62
C ILE A 16 14.27 24.82 31.91
N LEU A 17 14.85 25.92 32.38
CA LEU A 17 14.17 27.20 32.66
C LEU A 17 14.36 28.21 31.53
N ASP A 18 14.58 27.74 30.30
CA ASP A 18 14.63 28.64 29.15
C ASP A 18 13.22 29.19 28.90
N TRP A 19 13.03 30.48 29.19
CA TRP A 19 11.75 31.16 29.03
C TRP A 19 11.22 31.06 27.60
N LYS A 20 12.11 30.82 26.63
CA LYS A 20 11.77 30.62 25.23
C LYS A 20 11.00 29.31 25.04
N VAL A 21 11.40 28.24 25.73
CA VAL A 21 10.68 26.96 25.74
C VAL A 21 9.32 27.11 26.42
N LEU A 22 9.24 27.85 27.52
CA LEU A 22 7.97 28.11 28.22
C LEU A 22 7.01 28.96 27.37
N LEU A 23 7.52 29.95 26.65
CA LEU A 23 6.76 30.75 25.69
C LEU A 23 6.28 29.92 24.49
N ASP A 24 7.16 29.11 23.91
CA ASP A 24 6.83 28.26 22.78
C ASP A 24 5.75 27.24 23.18
N LEU A 25 5.84 26.66 24.39
CA LEU A 25 4.81 25.81 24.97
C LEU A 25 3.51 26.57 25.24
N ALA A 26 3.56 27.78 25.79
CA ALA A 26 2.37 28.61 26.02
C ALA A 26 1.71 29.07 24.70
N TYR A 27 2.50 29.36 23.67
CA TYR A 27 2.04 29.68 22.32
C TYR A 27 1.39 28.47 21.64
N LEU A 28 1.98 27.29 21.77
CA LEU A 28 1.39 26.01 21.35
C LEU A 28 0.07 25.73 22.07
N LEU A 29 0.02 25.92 23.40
CA LEU A 29 -1.16 25.68 24.24
C LEU A 29 -2.33 26.66 23.97
N SER A 30 -2.04 27.88 23.52
CA SER A 30 -3.05 28.92 23.27
C SER A 30 -3.57 28.97 21.83
N ASN A 31 -2.90 28.28 20.89
CA ASN A 31 -3.21 28.37 19.47
C ASN A 31 -3.93 27.11 18.97
N MET A 32 -5.27 27.12 19.03
CA MET A 32 -6.13 26.01 18.59
C MET A 32 -5.84 25.53 17.15
N LYS A 33 -5.34 26.42 16.29
CA LYS A 33 -4.89 26.09 14.93
C LYS A 33 -3.65 25.19 14.92
N ALA A 34 -2.73 25.37 15.86
CA ALA A 34 -1.53 24.54 15.98
C ALA A 34 -1.89 23.11 16.39
N PHE A 35 -2.85 22.92 17.30
CA PHE A 35 -3.37 21.59 17.65
C PHE A 35 -4.13 20.93 16.49
N LEU A 36 -4.94 21.68 15.74
CA LEU A 36 -5.61 21.19 14.53
C LEU A 36 -4.60 20.74 13.47
N CYS A 37 -3.56 21.55 13.22
CA CYS A 37 -2.49 21.19 12.28
C CYS A 37 -1.70 19.98 12.77
N LEU A 38 -1.32 19.93 14.05
CA LEU A 38 -0.58 18.80 14.63
C LEU A 38 -1.41 17.52 14.61
N GLY A 39 -2.70 17.60 14.95
CA GLY A 39 -3.64 16.49 14.87
C GLY A 39 -3.87 16.00 13.44
N PHE A 40 -3.98 16.92 12.47
CA PHE A 40 -4.06 16.58 11.05
C PHE A 40 -2.78 15.90 10.55
N LEU A 41 -1.60 16.43 10.90
CA LEU A 41 -0.31 15.82 10.55
C LEU A 41 -0.12 14.44 11.20
N LEU A 42 -0.55 14.26 12.45
CA LEU A 42 -0.57 12.96 13.13
C LEU A 42 -1.55 11.98 12.45
N CYS A 43 -2.73 12.43 12.05
CA CYS A 43 -3.66 11.62 11.25
C CYS A 43 -3.06 11.21 9.91
N LEU A 44 -2.38 12.11 9.20
CA LEU A 44 -1.70 11.78 7.94
C LEU A 44 -0.55 10.78 8.15
N TYR A 45 0.15 10.85 9.28
CA TYR A 45 1.23 9.92 9.62
C TYR A 45 0.72 8.51 9.93
N LEU A 46 -0.49 8.38 10.49
CA LEU A 46 -1.13 7.07 10.73
C LEU A 46 -1.61 6.38 9.45
N VAL A 47 -1.73 7.11 8.33
CA VAL A 47 -2.20 6.59 7.04
C VAL A 47 -1.04 6.05 6.18
N SER A 48 0.23 6.16 6.63
CA SER A 48 1.39 5.95 5.76
C SER A 48 2.09 4.59 5.87
N GLU A 49 1.46 3.54 6.40
CA GLU A 49 2.03 2.18 6.31
C GLU A 49 1.31 1.37 5.22
N ALA A 50 2.06 0.99 4.19
CA ALA A 50 1.60 0.09 3.15
C ALA A 50 1.11 -1.24 3.74
N LYS A 51 -0.15 -1.59 3.51
CA LYS A 51 -0.69 -2.89 3.93
C LYS A 51 -0.05 -4.04 3.15
N VAL A 52 0.58 -4.94 3.90
CA VAL A 52 0.96 -6.28 3.41
C VAL A 52 -0.05 -7.29 3.94
N TYR A 53 -0.82 -7.89 3.05
CA TYR A 53 -1.79 -8.91 3.43
C TYR A 53 -1.13 -10.25 3.74
N THR A 54 -1.71 -10.99 4.68
CA THR A 54 -1.42 -12.41 4.88
C THR A 54 -2.20 -13.26 3.87
N GLN A 55 -1.70 -14.48 3.65
CA GLN A 55 -2.33 -15.46 2.77
C GLN A 55 -3.81 -15.73 3.10
N CYS A 56 -4.14 -15.92 4.38
CA CYS A 56 -5.50 -16.26 4.79
C CYS A 56 -6.45 -15.06 4.81
N GLU A 57 -5.95 -13.83 5.02
CA GLU A 57 -6.75 -12.63 4.80
C GLU A 57 -7.17 -12.54 3.32
N LEU A 58 -6.23 -12.68 2.38
CA LEU A 58 -6.55 -12.69 0.94
C LEU A 58 -7.50 -13.81 0.57
N TYR A 59 -7.31 -15.02 1.10
CA TYR A 59 -8.20 -16.14 0.85
C TYR A 59 -9.66 -15.83 1.22
N ARG A 60 -9.88 -15.21 2.39
CA ARG A 60 -11.22 -14.80 2.84
C ARG A 60 -11.81 -13.73 1.93
N ILE A 61 -11.06 -12.67 1.66
CA ILE A 61 -11.49 -11.57 0.79
C ILE A 61 -11.83 -12.09 -0.61
N PHE A 62 -11.00 -12.96 -1.19
CA PHE A 62 -11.22 -13.51 -2.53
C PHE A 62 -12.44 -14.43 -2.58
N LYS A 63 -12.75 -15.15 -1.50
CA LYS A 63 -14.02 -15.89 -1.40
C LYS A 63 -15.21 -14.95 -1.32
N GLU A 64 -15.16 -13.97 -0.43
CA GLU A 64 -16.26 -13.02 -0.19
C GLU A 64 -16.59 -12.18 -1.43
N THR A 65 -15.57 -11.78 -2.18
CA THR A 65 -15.72 -11.00 -3.43
C THR A 65 -16.07 -11.85 -4.65
N GLY A 66 -16.12 -13.18 -4.52
CA GLY A 66 -16.34 -14.11 -5.62
C GLY A 66 -15.18 -14.17 -6.63
N LEU A 67 -13.99 -13.66 -6.28
CA LEU A 67 -12.78 -13.82 -7.10
C LEU A 67 -12.30 -15.29 -7.09
N ALA A 68 -12.47 -15.99 -5.97
CA ALA A 68 -12.20 -17.41 -5.84
C ALA A 68 -13.14 -18.25 -6.73
N GLY A 69 -12.63 -18.72 -7.86
CA GLY A 69 -13.38 -19.46 -8.88
C GLY A 69 -13.78 -18.60 -10.08
N TYR A 70 -13.52 -17.29 -10.06
CA TYR A 70 -13.88 -16.39 -11.16
C TYR A 70 -13.15 -16.79 -12.46
N HIS A 71 -13.91 -16.92 -13.55
CA HIS A 71 -13.42 -17.46 -14.83
C HIS A 71 -12.67 -18.80 -14.73
N GLY A 72 -13.02 -19.63 -13.73
CA GLY A 72 -12.41 -20.95 -13.52
C GLY A 72 -11.08 -20.93 -12.76
N TYR A 73 -10.62 -19.78 -12.28
CA TYR A 73 -9.38 -19.67 -11.51
C TYR A 73 -9.63 -19.77 -10.00
N SER A 74 -9.03 -20.77 -9.36
CA SER A 74 -9.17 -21.00 -7.92
C SER A 74 -8.56 -19.86 -7.07
N ALA A 75 -8.92 -19.76 -5.79
CA ALA A 75 -8.29 -18.83 -4.85
C ALA A 75 -6.75 -18.97 -4.83
N ALA A 76 -6.24 -20.20 -4.91
CA ALA A 76 -4.80 -20.47 -4.95
C ALA A 76 -4.10 -19.83 -6.16
N ASN A 77 -4.76 -19.72 -7.32
CA ASN A 77 -4.21 -19.02 -8.48
C ASN A 77 -4.04 -17.53 -8.21
N TRP A 78 -5.06 -16.88 -7.64
CA TRP A 78 -5.05 -15.45 -7.32
C TRP A 78 -4.06 -15.11 -6.21
N ILE A 79 -3.97 -15.96 -5.19
CA ILE A 79 -2.99 -15.78 -4.10
C ILE A 79 -1.56 -16.04 -4.61
N CYS A 80 -1.34 -17.03 -5.47
CA CYS A 80 -0.04 -17.22 -6.11
C CYS A 80 0.36 -16.01 -6.96
N LEU A 81 -0.57 -15.49 -7.77
CA LEU A 81 -0.37 -14.30 -8.58
C LEU A 81 0.06 -13.11 -7.70
N ALA A 82 -0.76 -12.75 -6.71
CA ALA A 82 -0.46 -11.62 -5.81
C ALA A 82 0.89 -11.77 -5.10
N TYR A 83 1.28 -12.99 -4.73
CA TYR A 83 2.58 -13.23 -4.10
C TYR A 83 3.75 -12.93 -5.03
N TYR A 84 3.68 -13.38 -6.28
CA TYR A 84 4.78 -13.22 -7.23
C TYR A 84 4.82 -11.84 -7.88
N GLU A 85 3.70 -11.13 -7.95
CA GLU A 85 3.61 -9.77 -8.45
C GLU A 85 4.07 -8.74 -7.40
N SER A 86 3.53 -8.79 -6.17
CA SER A 86 3.70 -7.70 -5.19
C SER A 86 4.18 -8.15 -3.82
N ARG A 87 4.36 -9.46 -3.59
CA ARG A 87 4.55 -10.03 -2.22
C ARG A 87 3.42 -9.62 -1.27
N TYR A 88 2.20 -9.52 -1.78
CA TYR A 88 1.00 -9.09 -1.05
C TYR A 88 0.98 -7.63 -0.59
N ASN A 89 1.91 -6.80 -1.08
CA ASN A 89 1.97 -5.37 -0.77
C ASN A 89 0.98 -4.60 -1.65
N THR A 90 0.02 -3.89 -1.05
CA THR A 90 -0.97 -3.08 -1.76
C THR A 90 -0.41 -1.79 -2.36
N GLU A 91 0.74 -1.30 -1.89
CA GLU A 91 1.36 -0.08 -2.42
C GLU A 91 2.53 -0.39 -3.37
N ALA A 92 2.65 -1.63 -3.84
CA ALA A 92 3.71 -2.01 -4.77
C ALA A 92 3.58 -1.23 -6.09
N VAL A 93 4.67 -0.54 -6.47
CA VAL A 93 4.77 0.13 -7.77
C VAL A 93 6.06 -0.31 -8.46
N ASN A 94 5.91 -0.81 -9.69
CA ASN A 94 7.04 -1.14 -10.53
C ASN A 94 7.07 -0.23 -11.77
N ASN A 95 8.25 0.31 -12.08
CA ASN A 95 8.44 1.20 -13.23
C ASN A 95 9.15 0.46 -14.37
N ASN A 96 8.41 0.19 -15.44
CA ASN A 96 8.91 -0.53 -16.60
C ASN A 96 9.57 0.38 -17.63
N GLY A 97 9.53 1.71 -17.44
CA GLY A 97 9.95 2.71 -18.40
C GLY A 97 8.76 3.35 -19.13
N PRO A 98 8.21 2.73 -20.19
CA PRO A 98 7.11 3.30 -20.95
C PRO A 98 5.75 3.19 -20.24
N SER A 99 5.64 2.37 -19.19
CA SER A 99 4.46 2.24 -18.31
C SER A 99 4.88 1.80 -16.91
N ARG A 100 3.91 1.69 -16.00
CA ARG A 100 4.09 1.23 -14.62
C ARG A 100 3.04 0.20 -14.24
N ASP A 101 3.35 -0.61 -13.25
CA ASP A 101 2.45 -1.55 -12.61
C ASP A 101 2.11 -1.09 -11.20
N TYR A 102 0.86 -1.29 -10.78
CA TYR A 102 0.31 -0.75 -9.55
C TYR A 102 -0.41 -1.80 -8.73
N GLY A 103 -0.28 -1.70 -7.41
CA GLY A 103 -1.12 -2.41 -6.47
C GLY A 103 -0.77 -3.87 -6.31
N ILE A 104 -1.65 -4.57 -5.59
CA ILE A 104 -1.41 -5.96 -5.17
C ILE A 104 -1.32 -6.93 -6.36
N PHE A 105 -1.98 -6.60 -7.48
CA PHE A 105 -1.96 -7.38 -8.71
C PHE A 105 -1.05 -6.81 -9.80
N GLN A 106 -0.29 -5.74 -9.52
CA GLN A 106 0.60 -5.11 -10.51
C GLN A 106 -0.13 -4.80 -11.84
N ILE A 107 -1.26 -4.09 -11.73
CA ILE A 107 -2.09 -3.69 -12.87
C ILE A 107 -1.37 -2.59 -13.67
N ASN A 108 -1.20 -2.81 -14.97
CA ASN A 108 -0.38 -1.94 -15.83
C ASN A 108 -1.12 -0.69 -16.35
N SER A 109 -0.49 0.49 -16.23
CA SER A 109 -1.02 1.77 -16.68
C SER A 109 -1.10 1.97 -18.19
N LYS A 110 -0.53 1.07 -19.00
CA LYS A 110 -0.66 1.15 -20.47
C LYS A 110 -2.05 0.75 -20.93
N TRP A 111 -2.74 -0.12 -20.18
CA TRP A 111 -3.94 -0.80 -20.66
C TRP A 111 -5.14 -0.66 -19.73
N TRP A 112 -4.93 -0.60 -18.42
CA TRP A 112 -5.99 -0.90 -17.45
C TRP A 112 -6.41 0.31 -16.63
N CYS A 113 -5.45 1.11 -16.16
CA CYS A 113 -5.73 2.27 -15.31
C CYS A 113 -5.02 3.52 -15.84
N ASN A 114 -5.52 4.70 -15.47
CA ASN A 114 -4.92 5.97 -15.84
C ASN A 114 -4.00 6.52 -14.74
N ASP A 115 -2.72 6.72 -15.05
CA ASP A 115 -1.77 7.38 -14.15
C ASP A 115 -1.42 8.81 -14.55
N GLY A 116 -1.98 9.33 -15.65
CA GLY A 116 -1.75 10.69 -16.15
C GLY A 116 -0.39 10.93 -16.82
N LYS A 117 0.44 9.90 -16.97
CA LYS A 117 1.85 10.04 -17.45
C LYS A 117 2.25 8.97 -18.46
N THR A 118 1.46 7.91 -18.63
CA THR A 118 1.73 6.84 -19.60
C THR A 118 1.27 7.23 -21.01
N ALA A 119 2.19 7.36 -21.96
CA ALA A 119 1.89 7.81 -23.31
C ALA A 119 1.06 6.77 -24.10
N GLY A 120 -0.02 7.23 -24.75
CA GLY A 120 -0.91 6.39 -25.56
C GLY A 120 -1.55 5.24 -24.77
N ALA A 121 -1.87 5.48 -23.50
CA ALA A 121 -2.51 4.50 -22.63
C ALA A 121 -4.00 4.34 -22.94
N VAL A 122 -4.52 3.16 -22.60
CA VAL A 122 -5.94 2.87 -22.48
C VAL A 122 -6.27 2.73 -20.99
N ASP A 123 -7.47 3.14 -20.60
CA ASP A 123 -7.99 3.03 -19.24
C ASP A 123 -9.20 2.09 -19.25
N ALA A 124 -8.96 0.80 -19.48
CA ALA A 124 -10.03 -0.19 -19.68
C ALA A 124 -10.80 -0.54 -18.39
N CYS A 125 -10.24 -0.25 -17.22
CA CYS A 125 -10.94 -0.37 -15.93
C CYS A 125 -11.64 0.94 -15.52
N HIS A 126 -11.38 2.05 -16.21
CA HIS A 126 -11.97 3.37 -15.92
C HIS A 126 -11.67 3.87 -14.51
N ILE A 127 -10.41 3.72 -14.08
CA ILE A 127 -9.94 4.08 -12.73
C ILE A 127 -8.59 4.80 -12.78
N SER A 128 -8.31 5.59 -11.74
CA SER A 128 -6.96 6.11 -11.53
C SER A 128 -6.06 4.98 -11.02
N CYS A 129 -4.84 4.86 -11.54
CA CYS A 129 -3.86 3.92 -10.98
C CYS A 129 -3.52 4.21 -9.51
N GLN A 130 -3.78 5.44 -9.03
CA GLN A 130 -3.60 5.79 -7.63
C GLN A 130 -4.64 5.13 -6.72
N SER A 131 -5.83 4.78 -7.24
CA SER A 131 -6.82 4.08 -6.43
C SER A 131 -6.32 2.68 -6.06
N LEU A 132 -5.49 2.05 -6.89
CA LEU A 132 -4.89 0.74 -6.63
C LEU A 132 -3.77 0.75 -5.57
N LEU A 133 -3.48 1.90 -4.95
CA LEU A 133 -2.41 2.07 -3.95
C LEU A 133 -3.01 2.46 -2.61
N ASN A 134 -3.84 1.58 -2.05
CA ASN A 134 -4.43 1.74 -0.74
C ASN A 134 -4.72 0.36 -0.09
N ASP A 135 -5.05 0.33 1.20
CA ASP A 135 -5.28 -0.93 1.93
C ASP A 135 -6.47 -1.74 1.42
N ASN A 136 -7.51 -1.07 0.95
CA ASN A 136 -8.70 -1.67 0.40
C ASN A 136 -8.45 -2.06 -1.07
N ILE A 137 -8.53 -3.37 -1.33
CA ILE A 137 -8.23 -4.00 -2.63
C ILE A 137 -9.49 -4.30 -3.47
N TYR A 138 -10.66 -3.74 -3.16
CA TYR A 138 -11.90 -4.04 -3.91
C TYR A 138 -11.81 -3.54 -5.36
N ASP A 139 -11.23 -2.38 -5.62
CA ASP A 139 -11.01 -1.86 -6.97
C ASP A 139 -9.91 -2.63 -7.72
N ASP A 140 -8.86 -3.07 -7.03
CA ASP A 140 -7.89 -4.03 -7.58
C ASP A 140 -8.57 -5.31 -8.07
N ILE A 141 -9.45 -5.88 -7.25
CA ILE A 141 -10.19 -7.11 -7.56
C ILE A 141 -11.11 -6.92 -8.75
N GLU A 142 -11.89 -5.84 -8.79
CA GLU A 142 -12.79 -5.57 -9.92
C GLU A 142 -12.03 -5.31 -11.23
N CYS A 143 -10.90 -4.61 -11.17
CA CYS A 143 -10.05 -4.44 -12.35
C CYS A 143 -9.40 -5.76 -12.77
N ALA A 144 -8.91 -6.59 -11.84
CA ALA A 144 -8.39 -7.92 -12.17
C ALA A 144 -9.45 -8.84 -12.80
N LYS A 145 -10.70 -8.79 -12.32
CA LYS A 145 -11.84 -9.45 -12.96
C LYS A 145 -12.05 -8.95 -14.39
N ARG A 146 -11.97 -7.64 -14.60
CA ARG A 146 -12.05 -7.06 -15.96
C ARG A 146 -10.93 -7.58 -16.86
N VAL A 147 -9.69 -7.66 -16.38
CA VAL A 147 -8.54 -8.19 -17.16
C VAL A 147 -8.79 -9.62 -17.61
N VAL A 148 -9.20 -10.52 -16.72
CA VAL A 148 -9.35 -11.96 -17.07
C VAL A 148 -10.53 -12.27 -17.99
N ARG A 149 -11.41 -11.30 -18.24
CA ARG A 149 -12.44 -11.41 -19.28
C ARG A 149 -11.88 -11.27 -20.69
N ASP A 150 -10.70 -10.67 -20.86
CA ASP A 150 -10.02 -10.62 -22.15
C ASP A 150 -9.44 -12.00 -22.52
N PRO A 151 -9.19 -12.28 -23.81
CA PRO A 151 -8.85 -13.63 -24.31
C PRO A 151 -7.63 -14.29 -23.64
N ASN A 152 -6.69 -13.50 -23.10
CA ASN A 152 -5.52 -14.04 -22.41
C ASN A 152 -5.85 -14.60 -21.01
N GLY A 153 -7.02 -14.27 -20.45
CA GLY A 153 -7.40 -14.65 -19.09
C GLY A 153 -6.34 -14.23 -18.07
N ILE A 154 -6.11 -15.08 -17.06
CA ILE A 154 -5.06 -14.83 -16.06
C ILE A 154 -3.64 -14.93 -16.66
N SER A 155 -3.49 -15.45 -17.88
CA SER A 155 -2.18 -15.47 -18.55
C SER A 155 -1.72 -14.08 -19.01
N ALA A 156 -2.53 -13.02 -18.84
CA ALA A 156 -2.08 -11.65 -18.99
C ALA A 156 -0.89 -11.31 -18.06
N TRP A 157 -0.85 -11.91 -16.86
CA TRP A 157 0.22 -11.73 -15.90
C TRP A 157 1.40 -12.65 -16.17
N VAL A 158 2.57 -12.05 -16.41
CA VAL A 158 3.82 -12.78 -16.67
C VAL A 158 4.22 -13.60 -15.45
N ALA A 159 4.10 -13.06 -14.24
CA ALA A 159 4.52 -13.74 -13.03
C ALA A 159 3.67 -15.00 -12.78
N TRP A 160 2.35 -14.95 -13.02
CA TRP A 160 1.50 -16.13 -12.91
C TRP A 160 1.88 -17.21 -13.93
N ARG A 161 2.16 -16.84 -15.18
CA ARG A 161 2.61 -17.82 -16.20
C ARG A 161 3.90 -18.53 -15.78
N ASN A 162 4.83 -17.80 -15.19
CA ASN A 162 6.16 -18.30 -14.87
C ASN A 162 6.24 -19.08 -13.55
N HIS A 163 5.35 -18.78 -12.60
CA HIS A 163 5.48 -19.27 -11.22
C HIS A 163 4.25 -20.01 -10.69
N CYS A 164 3.10 -19.91 -11.36
CA CYS A 164 1.84 -20.46 -10.89
C CYS A 164 1.22 -21.47 -11.86
N LYS A 165 1.26 -21.18 -13.17
CA LYS A 165 0.64 -22.03 -14.19
C LYS A 165 1.25 -23.42 -14.19
N GLY A 166 0.42 -24.44 -13.98
CA GLY A 166 0.83 -25.85 -14.00
C GLY A 166 1.62 -26.33 -12.78
N HIS A 167 1.77 -25.49 -11.74
CA HIS A 167 2.38 -25.87 -10.48
C HIS A 167 1.32 -26.34 -9.47
N ASP A 168 1.74 -27.13 -8.47
CA ASP A 168 0.91 -27.35 -7.29
C ASP A 168 0.84 -26.06 -6.46
N LEU A 169 -0.37 -25.52 -6.34
CA LEU A 169 -0.64 -24.28 -5.60
C LEU A 169 -1.23 -24.53 -4.22
N SER A 170 -1.31 -25.79 -3.75
CA SER A 170 -1.88 -26.17 -2.46
C SER A 170 -1.34 -25.34 -1.28
N ARG A 171 -0.04 -25.02 -1.30
CA ARG A 171 0.61 -24.18 -0.29
C ARG A 171 -0.03 -22.79 -0.12
N PHE A 172 -0.57 -22.21 -1.20
CA PHE A 172 -1.16 -20.85 -1.20
C PHE A 172 -2.55 -20.79 -0.57
N THR A 173 -3.12 -21.92 -0.19
CA THR A 173 -4.35 -21.98 0.61
C THR A 173 -4.18 -22.85 1.86
N ALA A 174 -2.98 -23.33 2.15
CA ALA A 174 -2.73 -24.19 3.30
C ALA A 174 -2.93 -23.41 4.61
N GLY A 175 -3.69 -23.99 5.54
CA GLY A 175 -3.96 -23.38 6.86
C GLY A 175 -5.03 -22.29 6.84
N CYS A 176 -5.62 -22.03 5.67
CA CYS A 176 -6.85 -21.27 5.48
C CYS A 176 -7.99 -22.24 5.14
#